data_AF-A0A8J8P952-F1
#
_entry.id   AF-A0A8J8P952-F1
#
_cell.length_a   1.000
_cell.length_b   1.000
_cell.length_c   1.000
_cell.angle_alpha   90.00
_cell.angle_beta   90.00
_cell.angle_gamma   90.00
#
_symmetry.space_group_name_H-M   'P 1'
#
loop_
_entity.id
_entity.type
_entity.pdbx_description
1 polymer ?
#
loop_
_entity_poly.entity_id
_entity_poly.type
_entity_poly.pdbx_seq_one_letter_code
_entity_poly.pdbx_strand_id
1 'polypeptide(L)'
;MASVSVSHLIIFIASLVVAAGVAGTLTTGVERVSSSIEDGSIDTSQQVRTDVEIISDPQATYSEPVTIHVRNTGSQNIPIDPGSVNVIFNGEFVPNSDISIEDANDASNTVWRNGDVVNVTISNVALETDNRIFLTVNGDREELEFTN
;
A
#
# COMPACT_ATOMS: atom_id res chain seq x y z
N MET A 1 -28.97 20.33 60.46
CA MET A 1 -27.59 20.10 59.97
C MET A 1 -27.45 18.85 59.09
N ALA A 2 -28.30 17.82 59.21
CA ALA A 2 -28.24 16.61 58.36
C ALA A 2 -28.56 16.82 56.86
N SER A 3 -29.36 17.83 56.50
CA SER A 3 -29.77 18.10 55.10
C SER A 3 -28.61 18.56 54.21
N VAL A 4 -27.66 19.32 54.76
CA VAL A 4 -26.50 19.84 54.03
C VAL A 4 -25.53 18.72 53.65
N SER A 5 -25.36 17.71 54.51
CA SER A 5 -24.48 16.57 54.24
C SER A 5 -25.00 15.67 53.11
N VAL A 6 -26.33 15.52 53.00
CA VAL A 6 -26.97 14.75 51.91
C VAL A 6 -26.75 15.45 50.56
N SER A 7 -26.90 16.77 50.49
CA SER A 7 -26.64 17.52 49.26
C SER A 7 -25.18 17.41 48.80
N HIS A 8 -24.21 17.50 49.72
CA HIS A 8 -22.79 17.33 49.38
C HIS A 8 -22.48 15.92 48.87
N LEU A 9 -23.09 14.88 49.47
CA LEU A 9 -22.91 13.50 49.02
C LEU A 9 -23.43 13.29 47.58
N ILE A 10 -24.59 13.86 47.26
CA ILE A 10 -25.18 13.76 45.92
C ILE A 10 -24.26 14.43 44.88
N ILE A 11 -23.76 15.63 45.16
CA ILE A 11 -22.86 16.35 44.23
C ILE A 11 -21.51 15.63 44.11
N PHE A 12 -20.99 15.04 45.19
CA PHE A 12 -19.76 14.26 45.15
C PHE A 12 -19.90 13.05 44.20
N ILE A 13 -20.99 12.27 44.34
CA ILE A 13 -21.24 11.13 43.47
C ILE A 13 -21.45 11.58 42.02
N ALA A 14 -22.23 12.65 41.80
CA ALA A 14 -22.43 13.20 40.46
C ALA A 14 -21.10 13.61 39.80
N SER A 15 -20.19 14.24 40.55
CA SER A 15 -18.86 14.62 40.05
C SER A 15 -18.00 13.39 39.70
N LEU A 16 -18.09 12.31 40.48
CA LEU A 16 -17.35 11.07 40.25
C LEU A 16 -17.84 10.35 39.00
N VAL A 17 -19.15 10.33 38.75
CA VAL A 17 -19.73 9.77 37.52
C VAL A 17 -19.27 10.54 36.30
N VAL A 18 -19.29 11.88 36.36
CA VAL A 18 -18.79 12.73 35.27
C VAL A 18 -17.30 12.49 35.05
N ALA A 19 -16.50 12.46 36.11
CA ALA A 19 -15.07 12.20 36.04
C ALA A 19 -14.76 10.83 35.40
N ALA A 20 -15.50 9.78 35.80
CA ALA A 20 -15.37 8.46 35.22
C ALA A 20 -15.73 8.45 33.71
N GLY A 21 -16.78 9.18 33.32
CA GLY A 21 -17.16 9.32 31.91
C GLY A 21 -16.07 9.99 31.07
N VAL A 22 -15.49 11.09 31.57
CA VAL A 22 -14.38 11.81 30.89
C VAL A 22 -13.13 10.95 30.82
N ALA A 23 -12.77 10.25 31.91
CA ALA A 23 -11.62 9.35 31.91
C ALA A 23 -11.80 8.21 30.90
N GLY A 24 -13.02 7.66 30.78
CA GLY A 24 -13.35 6.62 29.82
C GLY A 24 -13.17 7.08 28.37
N THR A 25 -13.74 8.23 27.99
CA THR A 25 -13.61 8.74 26.62
C THR A 25 -12.17 9.12 26.26
N LEU A 26 -11.41 9.69 27.20
CA LEU A 26 -9.99 9.99 27.00
C LEU A 26 -9.17 8.73 26.78
N THR A 27 -9.41 7.68 27.58
CA THR A 27 -8.70 6.39 27.45
C THR A 27 -8.96 5.76 26.09
N THR A 28 -10.23 5.66 25.68
CA THR A 28 -10.58 5.14 24.35
C THR A 28 -10.02 6.02 23.22
N GLY A 29 -9.94 7.34 23.42
CA GLY A 29 -9.32 8.26 22.46
C GLY A 29 -7.83 7.95 22.27
N VAL A 30 -7.09 7.75 23.36
CA VAL A 30 -5.67 7.40 23.33
C VAL A 30 -5.44 6.04 22.69
N GLU A 31 -6.25 5.03 23.01
CA GLU A 31 -6.18 3.70 22.40
C GLU A 31 -6.33 3.76 20.88
N ARG A 32 -7.30 4.54 20.38
CA ARG A 32 -7.51 4.75 18.95
C ARG A 32 -6.31 5.41 18.29
N VAL A 33 -5.78 6.47 18.88
CA VAL A 33 -4.58 7.17 18.36
C VAL A 33 -3.38 6.23 18.35
N SER A 34 -3.17 5.46 19.42
CA SER A 34 -2.08 4.50 19.52
C SER A 34 -2.16 3.44 18.43
N SER A 35 -3.35 2.87 18.19
CA SER A 35 -3.58 1.90 17.12
C SER A 35 -3.28 2.51 15.75
N SER A 36 -3.75 3.73 15.48
CA SER A 36 -3.47 4.39 14.19
C SER A 36 -1.99 4.69 13.98
N ILE A 37 -1.25 5.00 15.05
CA ILE A 37 0.21 5.19 14.98
C ILE A 37 0.91 3.86 14.69
N GLU A 38 0.48 2.77 15.32
CA GLU A 38 1.03 1.44 15.09
C GLU A 38 0.79 0.99 13.64
N ASP A 39 -0.43 1.15 13.13
CA ASP A 39 -0.79 0.84 11.74
C ASP A 39 0.07 1.66 10.76
N GLY A 40 0.18 2.98 10.99
CA GLY A 40 1.00 3.85 10.15
C GLY A 40 2.50 3.52 10.21
N SER A 41 2.99 3.04 11.36
CA SER A 41 4.38 2.60 11.52
C SER A 41 4.63 1.30 10.75
N ILE A 42 3.68 0.37 10.76
CA ILE A 42 3.77 -0.90 10.02
C ILE A 42 3.76 -0.62 8.51
N ASP A 43 2.86 0.24 8.03
CA ASP A 43 2.76 0.62 6.62
C ASP A 43 4.03 1.32 6.13
N THR A 44 4.50 2.33 6.88
CA THR A 44 5.76 3.04 6.55
C THR A 44 6.94 2.07 6.54
N SER A 45 7.01 1.14 7.50
CA SER A 45 8.10 0.15 7.51
C SER A 45 8.01 -0.81 6.32
N GLN A 46 6.82 -1.13 5.82
CA GLN A 46 6.67 -1.96 4.63
C GLN A 46 7.07 -1.20 3.37
N GLN A 47 6.67 0.06 3.25
CA GLN A 47 7.09 0.94 2.15
C GLN A 47 8.61 1.08 2.11
N VAL A 48 9.27 1.37 3.24
CA VAL A 48 10.73 1.51 3.31
C VAL A 48 11.48 0.21 2.97
N ARG A 49 10.85 -0.95 3.21
CA ARG A 49 11.44 -2.27 2.90
C ARG A 49 11.10 -2.75 1.49
N THR A 50 10.13 -2.12 0.84
CA THR A 50 9.76 -2.39 -0.55
C THR A 50 10.59 -1.48 -1.43
N ASP A 51 11.26 -2.09 -2.38
CA ASP A 51 12.08 -1.42 -3.38
C ASP A 51 12.01 -2.35 -4.59
N VAL A 52 11.52 -1.83 -5.71
CA VAL A 52 11.37 -2.57 -6.96
C VAL A 52 11.99 -1.74 -8.06
N GLU A 53 12.61 -2.39 -9.04
CA GLU A 53 13.23 -1.68 -10.15
C GLU A 53 12.83 -2.30 -11.48
N ILE A 54 12.44 -1.46 -12.44
CA ILE A 54 12.16 -1.90 -13.80
C ILE A 54 13.50 -2.15 -14.51
N ILE A 55 13.77 -3.40 -14.87
CA ILE A 55 15.01 -3.80 -15.56
C ILE A 55 14.84 -3.94 -17.07
N SER A 56 13.66 -3.57 -17.58
CA SER A 56 13.33 -3.55 -19.00
C SER A 56 14.07 -2.42 -19.74
N ASP A 57 14.56 -2.70 -20.96
CA ASP A 57 15.31 -1.72 -21.76
C ASP A 57 14.38 -0.67 -22.40
N PRO A 58 14.57 0.64 -22.15
CA PRO A 58 13.81 1.72 -22.79
C PRO A 58 13.92 1.78 -24.31
N GLN A 59 15.01 1.26 -24.88
CA GLN A 59 15.27 1.28 -26.32
C GLN A 59 14.79 0.00 -27.04
N ALA A 60 14.23 -0.96 -26.29
CA ALA A 60 13.63 -2.14 -26.88
C ALA A 60 12.31 -1.81 -27.59
N THR A 61 11.98 -2.58 -28.61
CA THR A 61 10.67 -2.50 -29.27
C THR A 61 9.62 -3.23 -28.44
N TYR A 62 8.59 -2.51 -28.03
CA TYR A 62 7.44 -3.08 -27.30
C TYR A 62 6.25 -3.26 -28.24
N SER A 63 5.56 -4.39 -28.09
CA SER A 63 4.31 -4.70 -28.80
C SER A 63 3.19 -4.97 -27.80
N GLU A 64 1.93 -4.87 -28.23
CA GLU A 64 0.80 -5.32 -27.42
C GLU A 64 0.75 -6.86 -27.42
N PRO A 65 0.54 -7.51 -26.26
CA PRO A 65 0.50 -6.95 -24.91
C PRO A 65 1.90 -6.56 -24.40
N VAL A 66 1.98 -5.42 -23.70
CA VAL A 66 3.26 -4.83 -23.26
C VAL A 66 3.77 -5.60 -22.05
N THR A 67 4.95 -6.20 -22.16
CA THR A 67 5.57 -6.95 -21.06
C THR A 67 6.80 -6.20 -20.54
N ILE A 68 6.80 -5.89 -19.24
CA ILE A 68 7.95 -5.31 -18.55
C ILE A 68 8.49 -6.28 -17.50
N HIS A 69 9.80 -6.23 -17.25
CA HIS A 69 10.47 -7.03 -16.25
C HIS A 69 10.77 -6.16 -15.04
N VAL A 70 10.32 -6.61 -13.87
CA VAL A 70 10.48 -5.86 -12.63
C VAL A 70 11.19 -6.74 -11.62
N ARG A 71 12.26 -6.23 -11.04
CA ARG A 71 13.06 -6.91 -10.03
C ARG A 71 12.75 -6.38 -8.65
N ASN A 72 12.61 -7.25 -7.66
CA ASN A 72 12.52 -6.81 -6.27
C ASN A 72 13.94 -6.61 -5.72
N THR A 73 14.31 -5.37 -5.50
CA THR A 73 15.59 -4.92 -4.89
C THR A 73 15.45 -4.80 -3.36
N GLY A 74 14.23 -4.74 -2.86
CA GLY A 74 13.86 -4.60 -1.46
C GLY A 74 13.83 -5.91 -0.68
N SER A 75 13.69 -5.78 0.64
CA SER A 75 13.67 -6.93 1.57
C SER A 75 12.27 -7.49 1.83
N GLN A 76 11.23 -6.80 1.36
CA GLN A 76 9.85 -7.20 1.53
C GLN A 76 9.45 -8.25 0.47
N ASN A 77 8.78 -9.30 0.91
CA ASN A 77 8.18 -10.28 0.01
C ASN A 77 6.83 -9.75 -0.47
N ILE A 78 6.63 -9.72 -1.79
CA ILE A 78 5.40 -9.21 -2.40
C ILE A 78 4.63 -10.40 -3.01
N PRO A 79 3.31 -10.52 -2.80
CA PRO A 79 2.52 -11.54 -3.48
C PRO A 79 2.53 -11.31 -4.99
N ILE A 80 2.69 -12.37 -5.78
CA ILE A 80 2.54 -12.31 -7.24
C ILE A 80 1.04 -12.35 -7.54
N ASP A 81 0.43 -11.17 -7.50
CA ASP A 81 -1.00 -10.96 -7.75
C ASP A 81 -1.19 -9.59 -8.42
N PRO A 82 -2.10 -9.47 -9.41
CA PRO A 82 -2.39 -8.19 -10.05
C PRO A 82 -2.78 -7.06 -9.09
N GLY A 83 -3.34 -7.37 -7.92
CA GLY A 83 -3.67 -6.39 -6.88
C GLY A 83 -2.48 -5.88 -6.06
N SER A 84 -1.30 -6.48 -6.20
CA SER A 84 -0.08 -6.02 -5.53
C SER A 84 0.62 -4.87 -6.26
N VAL A 85 0.23 -4.60 -7.50
CA VAL A 85 0.78 -3.53 -8.33
C VAL A 85 -0.32 -2.57 -8.77
N ASN A 86 0.04 -1.31 -8.96
CA ASN A 86 -0.79 -0.34 -9.65
C ASN A 86 -0.03 0.13 -10.88
N VAL A 87 -0.68 0.07 -12.04
CA VAL A 87 -0.08 0.45 -13.31
C VAL A 87 -0.85 1.62 -13.90
N ILE A 88 -0.13 2.65 -14.31
CA ILE A 88 -0.66 3.75 -15.12
C ILE A 88 0.10 3.74 -16.45
N PHE A 89 -0.64 3.63 -17.54
CA PHE A 89 -0.11 3.61 -18.90
C PHE A 89 -0.55 4.89 -19.63
N ASN A 90 0.38 5.73 -20.08
CA ASN A 90 0.10 7.01 -20.76
C ASN A 90 -0.90 7.93 -20.03
N GLY A 91 -0.93 7.86 -18.70
CA GLY A 91 -1.85 8.64 -17.86
C GLY A 91 -3.22 7.97 -17.61
N GLU A 92 -3.48 6.79 -18.18
CA GLU A 92 -4.68 5.99 -17.92
C GLU A 92 -4.39 4.87 -16.91
N PHE A 93 -5.28 4.68 -15.94
CA PHE A 93 -5.15 3.60 -14.95
C PHE A 93 -5.54 2.27 -15.59
N VAL A 94 -4.64 1.28 -15.51
CA VAL A 94 -4.91 -0.06 -16.02
C VAL A 94 -5.61 -0.89 -14.94
N PRO A 95 -6.79 -1.45 -15.21
CA PRO A 95 -7.48 -2.30 -14.24
C PRO A 95 -6.76 -3.63 -14.05
N ASN A 96 -6.87 -4.22 -12.85
CA ASN A 96 -6.27 -5.50 -12.52
C ASN A 96 -6.69 -6.66 -13.44
N SER A 97 -7.81 -6.54 -14.18
CA SER A 97 -8.23 -7.52 -15.18
C SER A 97 -7.33 -7.58 -16.40
N ASP A 98 -6.64 -6.48 -16.68
CA ASP A 98 -5.82 -6.28 -17.89
C ASP A 98 -4.33 -6.40 -17.55
N ILE A 99 -4.01 -6.77 -16.29
CA ILE A 99 -2.66 -7.00 -15.76
C ILE A 99 -2.50 -8.49 -15.46
N SER A 100 -1.44 -9.09 -16.01
CA SER A 100 -0.97 -10.41 -15.61
C SER A 100 0.43 -10.29 -15.00
N ILE A 101 0.68 -11.01 -13.91
CA ILE A 101 1.99 -11.05 -13.26
C ILE A 101 2.40 -12.50 -13.07
N GLU A 102 3.59 -12.83 -13.55
CA GLU A 102 4.17 -14.16 -13.41
C GLU A 102 5.66 -14.03 -13.06
N ASP A 103 6.20 -14.94 -12.27
CA ASP A 103 7.64 -15.00 -12.03
C ASP A 103 8.38 -15.35 -13.34
N ALA A 104 9.46 -14.64 -13.62
CA ALA A 104 10.22 -14.81 -14.87
C ALA A 104 10.98 -16.15 -14.94
N ASN A 105 11.25 -16.79 -13.81
CA ASN A 105 12.00 -18.04 -13.72
C ASN A 105 11.11 -19.26 -13.45
N ASP A 106 10.02 -19.09 -12.69
CA ASP A 106 9.10 -20.17 -12.33
C ASP A 106 7.65 -19.69 -12.17
N ALA A 107 6.82 -19.91 -13.19
CA ALA A 107 5.41 -19.52 -13.20
C ALA A 107 4.55 -20.13 -12.06
N SER A 108 5.06 -21.13 -11.32
CA SER A 108 4.38 -21.67 -10.14
C SER A 108 4.70 -20.91 -8.84
N ASN A 109 5.71 -20.03 -8.86
CA ASN A 109 6.04 -19.17 -7.75
C ASN A 109 4.94 -18.12 -7.56
N THR A 110 4.49 -17.97 -6.32
CA THR A 110 3.42 -17.02 -5.94
C THR A 110 3.95 -15.86 -5.12
N VAL A 111 5.26 -15.82 -4.86
CA VAL A 111 5.89 -14.83 -3.99
C VAL A 111 7.11 -14.23 -4.69
N TRP A 112 7.07 -12.93 -4.89
CA TRP A 112 8.15 -12.11 -5.43
C TRP A 112 9.12 -11.74 -4.29
N ARG A 113 10.19 -12.52 -4.13
CA ARG A 113 11.19 -12.32 -3.07
C ARG A 113 12.29 -11.37 -3.52
N ASN A 114 13.13 -10.96 -2.57
CA ASN A 114 14.34 -10.20 -2.89
C ASN A 114 15.17 -10.91 -3.97
N GLY A 115 15.48 -10.18 -5.04
CA GLY A 115 16.27 -10.63 -6.17
C GLY A 115 15.47 -11.27 -7.31
N ASP A 116 14.23 -11.72 -7.04
CA ASP A 116 13.34 -12.33 -8.02
C ASP A 116 12.88 -11.28 -9.05
N VAL A 117 12.66 -11.74 -10.27
CA VAL A 117 12.17 -10.92 -11.40
C VAL A 117 10.79 -11.43 -11.77
N VAL A 118 9.84 -10.53 -11.89
CA VAL A 118 8.49 -10.81 -12.39
C VAL A 118 8.28 -10.16 -13.75
N ASN A 119 7.52 -10.85 -14.59
CA ASN A 119 6.98 -10.35 -15.84
C ASN A 119 5.64 -9.70 -15.54
N VAL A 120 5.52 -8.40 -15.76
CA VAL A 120 4.25 -7.67 -15.68
C VAL A 120 3.78 -7.43 -17.11
N THR A 121 2.70 -8.12 -17.48
CA THR A 121 2.09 -8.05 -18.81
C THR A 121 0.84 -7.22 -18.76
N ILE A 122 0.79 -6.17 -19.56
CA ILE A 122 -0.29 -5.19 -19.64
C ILE A 122 -0.98 -5.38 -20.99
N SER A 123 -2.27 -5.73 -20.95
CA SER A 123 -3.10 -5.94 -22.14
C SER A 123 -4.01 -4.74 -22.39
N ASN A 124 -4.61 -4.66 -23.59
CA ASN A 124 -5.66 -3.66 -23.89
C ASN A 124 -5.20 -2.20 -23.74
N VAL A 125 -3.93 -1.93 -24.08
CA VAL A 125 -3.35 -0.58 -24.09
C VAL A 125 -3.05 -0.11 -25.51
N ALA A 126 -3.22 1.19 -25.76
CA ALA A 126 -2.89 1.80 -27.04
C ALA A 126 -1.44 2.32 -27.02
N LEU A 127 -0.58 1.73 -27.85
CA LEU A 127 0.79 2.20 -28.05
C LEU A 127 0.82 3.46 -28.91
N GLU A 128 1.49 4.48 -28.42
CA GLU A 128 1.81 5.72 -29.14
C GLU A 128 3.28 5.76 -29.56
N THR A 129 3.73 6.85 -30.18
CA THR A 129 5.16 7.05 -30.50
C THR A 129 6.01 7.13 -29.24
N ASP A 130 5.49 7.77 -28.20
CA ASP A 130 6.13 7.90 -26.89
C ASP A 130 5.19 7.31 -25.85
N ASN A 131 5.70 6.39 -25.03
CA ASN A 131 4.90 5.67 -24.05
C ASN A 131 5.55 5.76 -22.69
N ARG A 132 4.72 5.88 -21.66
CA ARG A 132 5.14 5.98 -20.27
C ARG A 132 4.34 5.03 -19.40
N ILE A 133 5.06 4.20 -18.66
CA ILE A 133 4.51 3.31 -17.65
C ILE A 133 4.95 3.81 -16.30
N PHE A 134 3.98 4.04 -15.41
CA PHE A 134 4.23 4.14 -13.99
C PHE A 134 3.77 2.86 -13.31
N LEU A 135 4.69 2.25 -12.58
CA LEU A 135 4.42 1.11 -11.73
C LEU A 135 4.52 1.57 -10.27
N THR A 136 3.55 1.18 -9.45
CA THR A 136 3.61 1.43 -8.00
C THR A 136 3.37 0.14 -7.23
N VAL A 137 4.26 -0.18 -6.30
CA VAL A 137 4.22 -1.40 -5.48
C VAL A 137 4.44 -1.03 -4.02
N ASN A 138 3.43 -1.24 -3.17
CA ASN A 138 3.45 -0.83 -1.74
C ASN A 138 4.02 0.58 -1.48
N GLY A 139 3.72 1.52 -2.37
CA GLY A 139 4.14 2.92 -2.26
C GLY A 139 5.52 3.25 -2.84
N ASP A 140 6.29 2.26 -3.28
CA ASP A 140 7.46 2.45 -4.14
C ASP A 140 7.02 2.68 -5.58
N ARG A 141 7.70 3.58 -6.32
CA ARG A 141 7.27 4.03 -7.65
C ARG A 141 8.40 3.95 -8.65
N GLU A 142 8.13 3.22 -9.72
CA GLU A 142 9.02 3.07 -10.86
C GLU A 142 8.41 3.64 -12.12
N GLU A 143 9.28 4.09 -13.00
CA GLU A 143 8.91 4.75 -14.24
C GLU A 143 9.71 4.17 -15.40
N LEU A 144 9.01 3.84 -16.49
CA LEU A 144 9.62 3.47 -17.75
C LEU A 144 9.04 4.34 -18.86
N GLU A 145 9.90 5.15 -19.48
CA GLU A 145 9.61 5.86 -20.72
C GLU A 145 10.26 5.11 -21.88
N PHE A 146 9.50 4.81 -22.93
CA PHE A 146 10.00 4.13 -24.12
C PHE A 146 9.35 4.65 -25.40
N THR A 147 10.12 4.65 -26.48
CA THR A 147 9.69 5.10 -27.81
C THR A 147 9.46 3.89 -28.71
N ASN A 148 8.44 3.94 -29.57
CA ASN A 148 8.16 2.91 -30.57
C ASN A 148 8.42 3.41 -32.00
#